data_AF-A0A5K1DEB9-F1
#
_entry.id   AF-A0A5K1DEB9-F1
#
_cell.length_a   1.000
_cell.length_b   1.000
_cell.length_c   1.000
_cell.angle_alpha   90.00
_cell.angle_beta   90.00
_cell.angle_gamma   90.00
#
_symmetry.space_group_name_H-M   'P 1'
#
loop_
_entity.id
_entity.type
_entity.pdbx_description
1 polymer ?
#
loop_
_entity_poly.entity_id
_entity_poly.type
_entity_poly.pdbx_seq_one_letter_code
_entity_poly.pdbx_strand_id
1 'polypeptide(L)'
;MAFAARYTPLEGCIFPLPSSSSGPGYRWPQPWPRRLKSRPAWLSESVNNLPSFEEDTESWGRRVSDFYLQGLSLNWSSVRNIMDMNAGYGG
;
A
#
# COMPACT_ATOMS: atom_id res chain seq x y z
N MET A 1 9.35 33.78 33.75
CA MET A 1 10.25 32.70 33.31
C MET A 1 9.75 32.26 31.94
N ALA A 2 10.51 32.53 30.87
CA ALA A 2 10.08 32.21 29.51
C ALA A 2 10.60 30.83 29.10
N PHE A 3 9.73 29.93 28.67
CA PHE A 3 10.13 28.66 28.08
C PHE A 3 10.55 28.91 26.63
N ALA A 4 11.85 28.77 26.35
CA ALA A 4 12.35 28.76 24.99
C ALA A 4 12.14 27.36 24.40
N ALA A 5 11.23 27.21 23.43
CA ALA A 5 11.11 26.00 22.64
C ALA A 5 12.29 25.95 21.65
N ARG A 6 13.30 25.12 21.95
CA ARG A 6 14.41 24.86 21.02
C ARG A 6 13.93 23.87 19.96
N TYR A 7 14.22 24.16 18.70
CA TYR A 7 14.01 23.23 17.59
C TYR A 7 14.92 22.01 17.77
N THR A 8 14.31 20.82 17.81
CA THR A 8 15.03 19.54 17.76
C THR A 8 14.90 18.99 16.34
N PRO A 9 16.01 18.80 15.61
CA PRO A 9 15.96 18.14 14.31
C PRO A 9 15.36 16.73 14.45
N LEU A 10 14.44 16.38 13.56
CA LEU A 10 13.98 15.01 13.43
C LEU A 10 15.16 14.11 13.07
N GLU A 11 15.32 13.01 13.80
CA GLU A 11 16.22 11.94 13.36
C GLU A 11 15.71 11.37 12.03
N GLY A 12 16.65 10.95 11.17
CA GLY A 12 16.29 10.33 9.90
C GLY A 12 15.58 8.99 10.13
N CYS A 13 14.25 8.95 10.00
CA CYS A 13 13.47 7.71 10.11
C CYS A 13 13.58 6.80 8.87
N ILE A 14 14.42 7.16 7.90
CA ILE A 14 14.63 6.39 6.67
C ILE A 14 15.83 5.48 6.91
N PHE A 15 15.57 4.19 7.11
CA PHE A 15 16.62 3.21 7.18
C PHE A 15 17.29 3.06 5.80
N PRO A 16 18.64 3.05 5.73
CA PRO A 16 19.32 2.77 4.48
C PRO A 16 18.93 1.37 3.97
N LEU A 17 18.82 1.22 2.66
CA LEU A 17 18.64 -0.09 2.06
C LEU A 17 19.81 -0.98 2.49
N PRO A 18 19.57 -2.20 2.97
CA PRO A 18 20.66 -2.95 3.55
C PRO A 18 21.64 -3.45 2.45
N SER A 19 22.85 -3.84 2.82
CA SER A 19 23.96 -3.99 1.87
C SER A 19 24.03 -5.36 1.18
N SER A 20 23.28 -6.37 1.67
CA SER A 20 23.30 -7.72 1.10
C SER A 20 22.20 -7.88 0.06
N SER A 21 22.52 -8.39 -1.13
CA SER A 21 21.53 -8.55 -2.21
C SER A 21 20.60 -9.76 -2.03
N SER A 22 20.48 -10.31 -0.81
CA SER A 22 19.83 -11.60 -0.57
C SER A 22 18.88 -11.54 0.62
N GLY A 23 17.58 -11.58 0.32
CA GLY A 23 16.49 -11.68 1.30
C GLY A 23 15.16 -11.18 0.71
N PRO A 24 14.00 -11.58 1.26
CA PRO A 24 12.68 -11.19 0.75
C PRO A 24 12.43 -9.67 0.69
N GLY A 25 13.14 -8.89 1.51
CA GLY A 25 13.05 -7.42 1.56
C GLY A 25 13.95 -6.66 0.56
N TYR A 26 14.73 -7.37 -0.26
CA TYR A 26 15.69 -6.76 -1.19
C TYR A 26 15.23 -6.72 -2.65
N ARG A 27 14.12 -7.37 -2.97
CA ARG A 27 13.53 -7.27 -4.31
C ARG A 27 12.64 -6.05 -4.35
N TRP A 28 12.93 -5.15 -5.30
CA TRP A 28 11.98 -4.11 -5.66
C TRP A 28 10.64 -4.77 -5.98
N PRO A 29 9.53 -4.24 -5.43
CA PRO A 29 8.22 -4.73 -5.80
C PRO A 29 7.98 -4.47 -7.29
N GLN A 30 6.94 -5.08 -7.84
CA GLN A 30 6.56 -4.80 -9.22
C GLN A 30 6.38 -3.29 -9.43
N PRO A 31 6.73 -2.76 -10.62
CA PRO A 31 6.51 -1.35 -10.92
C PRO A 31 5.03 -1.02 -10.90
N TRP A 32 4.71 0.22 -10.58
CA TRP A 32 3.36 0.74 -10.76
C TRP A 32 3.00 0.79 -12.25
N PRO A 33 1.76 0.46 -12.68
CA PRO A 33 0.60 0.07 -11.87
C PRO A 33 0.49 -1.43 -11.59
N ARG A 34 1.39 -2.27 -12.12
CA ARG A 34 1.31 -3.73 -11.98
C ARG A 34 1.29 -4.20 -10.51
N ARG A 35 1.90 -3.42 -9.61
CA ARG A 35 1.92 -3.70 -8.17
C ARG A 35 0.53 -3.89 -7.54
N LEU A 36 -0.49 -3.19 -8.06
CA LEU A 36 -1.88 -3.22 -7.55
C LEU A 36 -2.51 -4.61 -7.48
N LYS A 37 -2.02 -5.52 -8.33
CA LYS A 37 -2.58 -6.87 -8.47
C LYS A 37 -1.53 -7.95 -8.26
N SER A 38 -0.28 -7.56 -8.01
CA SER A 38 0.81 -8.50 -7.84
C SER A 38 0.89 -8.95 -6.39
N ARG A 39 0.99 -10.26 -6.17
CA ARG A 39 1.21 -10.82 -4.84
C ARG A 39 2.47 -10.21 -4.19
N PRO A 40 2.37 -9.65 -2.96
CA PRO A 40 3.54 -9.13 -2.28
C PRO A 40 4.51 -10.24 -1.93
N ALA A 41 5.82 -9.97 -2.03
CA ALA A 41 6.86 -10.96 -1.77
C ALA A 41 6.95 -11.42 -0.29
N TRP A 42 6.44 -10.62 0.64
CA TRP A 42 6.38 -10.94 2.07
C TRP A 42 5.18 -11.82 2.44
N LEU A 43 4.17 -11.91 1.56
CA LEU A 43 3.01 -12.75 1.80
C LEU A 43 3.43 -14.21 1.61
N SER A 44 3.56 -14.93 2.74
CA SER A 44 4.00 -16.32 2.73
C SER A 44 2.98 -17.22 2.03
N GLU A 45 3.45 -18.27 1.36
CA GLU A 45 2.63 -19.29 0.70
C GLU A 45 1.91 -20.22 1.69
N SER A 46 1.65 -19.77 2.92
CA SER A 46 0.81 -20.53 3.81
C SER A 46 -0.57 -20.70 3.13
N VAL A 47 -1.13 -21.91 3.24
CA VAL A 47 -2.38 -22.31 2.58
C VAL A 47 -3.53 -21.34 2.89
N ASN A 48 -3.46 -20.64 4.02
CA ASN A 48 -4.49 -19.69 4.44
C ASN A 48 -4.32 -18.29 3.82
N ASN A 49 -3.11 -17.90 3.41
CA ASN A 49 -2.84 -16.52 2.96
C ASN A 49 -3.10 -16.31 1.46
N LEU A 50 -2.86 -17.33 0.65
CA LEU A 50 -2.96 -17.20 -0.81
C LEU A 50 -4.41 -17.12 -1.31
N PRO A 51 -5.33 -18.03 -0.91
CA PRO A 51 -6.73 -17.94 -1.33
C PRO A 51 -7.39 -16.63 -0.84
N SER A 52 -7.08 -16.19 0.38
CA SER A 52 -7.60 -14.94 0.92
C SER A 52 -7.10 -13.70 0.18
N PHE A 53 -5.86 -13.71 -0.34
CA PHE A 53 -5.35 -12.61 -1.16
C PHE A 53 -6.08 -12.50 -2.51
N GLU A 54 -6.30 -13.63 -3.18
CA GLU A 54 -6.98 -13.65 -4.48
C GLU A 54 -8.45 -13.23 -4.35
N GLU A 55 -9.14 -13.74 -3.32
CA GLU A 55 -10.52 -13.36 -3.00
C GLU A 55 -10.65 -11.87 -2.64
N ASP A 56 -9.74 -11.34 -1.82
CA ASP A 56 -9.73 -9.92 -1.46
C ASP A 56 -9.42 -9.04 -2.68
N THR A 57 -8.48 -9.46 -3.54
CA THR A 57 -8.14 -8.74 -4.79
C THR A 57 -9.35 -8.65 -5.73
N GLU A 58 -10.12 -9.73 -5.87
CA GLU A 58 -11.33 -9.76 -6.70
C GLU A 58 -12.44 -8.89 -6.10
N SER A 59 -12.67 -9.02 -4.80
CA SER A 59 -13.63 -8.22 -4.04
C SER A 59 -13.32 -6.72 -4.09
N TRP A 60 -12.04 -6.37 -4.01
CA TRP A 60 -11.56 -5.01 -4.16
C TRP A 60 -11.87 -4.44 -5.55
N GLY A 61 -11.62 -5.22 -6.60
CA GLY A 61 -11.97 -4.84 -7.98
C GLY A 61 -13.46 -4.51 -8.15
N ARG A 62 -14.35 -5.31 -7.53
CA ARG A 62 -15.80 -5.07 -7.53
C ARG A 62 -16.14 -3.77 -6.79
N ARG A 63 -15.62 -3.53 -5.58
CA ARG A 63 -15.85 -2.27 -4.84
C ARG A 63 -15.41 -1.03 -5.62
N VAL A 64 -14.25 -1.10 -6.29
CA VAL A 64 -13.75 0.01 -7.11
C VAL A 64 -14.71 0.30 -8.26
N SER A 65 -15.16 -0.73 -8.97
CA SER A 65 -16.14 -0.59 -10.06
C SER A 65 -17.47 -0.01 -9.57
N ASP A 66 -18.04 -0.62 -8.54
CA ASP A 66 -19.45 -0.42 -8.19
C ASP A 66 -19.65 0.79 -7.29
N PHE A 67 -18.75 1.00 -6.33
CA PHE A 67 -18.88 2.09 -5.36
C PHE A 67 -18.06 3.31 -5.76
N TYR A 68 -16.76 3.14 -6.02
CA TYR A 68 -15.91 4.30 -6.30
C TYR A 68 -16.28 4.90 -7.66
N LEU A 69 -16.07 4.19 -8.77
CA LEU A 69 -16.25 4.76 -10.10
C LEU A 69 -17.70 5.12 -10.45
N GLN A 70 -18.68 4.35 -9.96
CA GLN A 70 -20.09 4.53 -10.31
C GLN A 70 -20.94 5.13 -9.18
N GLY A 71 -20.66 4.77 -7.94
CA GLY A 71 -21.49 5.14 -6.77
C GLY A 71 -21.20 6.51 -6.17
N LEU A 72 -20.05 7.12 -6.49
CA LEU A 72 -19.68 8.44 -6.00
C LEU A 72 -19.84 9.49 -7.10
N SER A 73 -20.64 10.53 -6.85
CA SER A 73 -20.77 11.70 -7.72
C SER A 73 -19.54 12.62 -7.63
N LEU A 74 -18.34 12.06 -7.81
CA LEU A 74 -17.07 12.77 -7.76
C LEU A 74 -16.60 13.13 -9.16
N ASN A 75 -15.98 14.30 -9.30
CA ASN A 75 -15.24 14.63 -10.50
C ASN A 75 -13.88 13.94 -10.47
N TRP A 76 -13.76 12.79 -11.13
CA TRP A 76 -12.52 12.03 -11.22
C TRP A 76 -11.33 12.82 -11.80
N SER A 77 -11.57 13.89 -12.56
CA SER A 77 -10.48 14.73 -13.10
C SER A 77 -9.76 15.57 -12.04
N SER A 78 -10.37 15.80 -10.87
CA SER A 78 -9.76 16.57 -9.77
C SER A 78 -9.15 15.67 -8.69
N VAL A 79 -9.46 14.37 -8.70
CA VAL A 79 -8.96 13.40 -7.72
C VAL A 79 -7.64 12.81 -8.20
N ARG A 80 -6.61 12.87 -7.36
CA ARG A 80 -5.26 12.37 -7.70
C ARG A 80 -4.93 11.03 -7.06
N ASN A 81 -5.43 10.75 -5.85
CA ASN A 81 -5.23 9.49 -5.14
C ASN A 81 -6.43 9.21 -4.22
N ILE A 82 -6.80 7.95 -4.06
CA ILE A 82 -7.76 7.46 -3.06
C ILE A 82 -7.06 6.35 -2.28
N MET A 83 -7.19 6.38 -0.96
CA MET A 83 -6.70 5.35 -0.07
C MET A 83 -7.88 4.83 0.75
N ASP A 84 -8.19 3.55 0.63
CA ASP A 84 -9.20 2.88 1.44
C ASP A 84 -8.50 2.15 2.59
N MET A 85 -8.75 2.60 3.81
CA MET A 85 -8.13 2.03 5.01
C MET A 85 -8.75 0.69 5.43
N ASN A 86 -9.82 0.26 4.76
CA ASN A 86 -10.46 -1.04 4.99
C ASN A 86 -10.10 -2.07 3.90
N ALA A 87 -9.25 -1.71 2.94
CA ALA A 87 -8.74 -2.67 1.98
C ALA A 87 -7.74 -3.59 2.71
N GLY A 88 -8.10 -4.86 2.87
CA GLY A 88 -7.31 -5.80 3.67
C GLY A 88 -5.95 -6.06 3.03
N TYR A 89 -5.95 -6.73 1.89
CA TYR A 89 -4.77 -6.96 1.04
C TYR A 89 -4.79 -6.12 -0.26
N GLY A 90 -5.96 -5.58 -0.63
CA GLY A 90 -6.16 -4.80 -1.85
C GLY A 90 -5.59 -3.38 -1.80
N GLY A 91 -5.01 -2.94 -2.92
CA GLY A 91 -4.40 -1.62 -3.12
C GLY A 91 -2.88 -1.67 -3.27
#